data_AF-A0A920LKT8-F1
#
_entry.id   AF-A0A920LKT8-F1
#
_cell.length_a   1.000
_cell.length_b   1.000
_cell.length_c   1.000
_cell.angle_alpha   90.00
_cell.angle_beta   90.00
_cell.angle_gamma   90.00
#
_symmetry.space_group_name_H-M   'P 1'
#
loop_
_entity.id
_entity.type
_entity.pdbx_description
1 polymer ?
#
loop_
_entity_poly.entity_id
_entity_poly.type
_entity_poly.pdbx_seq_one_letter_code
_entity_poly.pdbx_strand_id
1 'polypeptide(L)'
;MIKKLHINNYALFKNVEIDFTDGFTVISGDTGAGKSIMLDALSLVLGKRVDRFAESSATQKSIIEAEFLLNDSHKKFFNDNDIDFDQETIIRREISINGKSRAFINDTPVLLNVLTQFSHQIVEIFSQHEKLVFKDPKAQFIFLDDVADSNELLLKYRLLLKEYNDIKSDINNIKKNGSLSLAELEFLQFQFNELNDAKIENNEKEIIEEKIKLLENVDSISLALDEMRVLFNNENGAINNINRAKKISQNLDSLSEISNRLESVIIELKRY
;
A
#
# COMPACT_ATOMS: atom_id res chain seq x y z
N MET A 1 -19.07 39.75 5.06
CA MET A 1 -20.32 40.37 5.56
C MET A 1 -21.29 40.53 4.40
N ILE A 2 -22.59 40.26 4.58
CA ILE A 2 -23.61 40.54 3.56
C ILE A 2 -23.80 42.05 3.39
N LYS A 3 -23.78 42.55 2.16
CA LYS A 3 -24.05 43.95 1.81
C LYS A 3 -25.41 44.12 1.16
N LYS A 4 -25.84 43.15 0.36
CA LYS A 4 -27.06 43.28 -0.42
C LYS A 4 -27.77 41.95 -0.60
N LEU A 5 -29.10 41.97 -0.62
CA LEU A 5 -29.94 40.86 -1.04
C LEU A 5 -30.95 41.35 -2.06
N HIS A 6 -30.91 40.75 -3.24
CA HIS A 6 -31.84 41.00 -4.32
C HIS A 6 -32.67 39.73 -4.58
N ILE A 7 -34.00 39.88 -4.61
CA ILE A 7 -34.96 38.79 -4.79
C ILE A 7 -35.91 39.19 -5.91
N ASN A 8 -35.91 38.40 -6.98
CA ASN A 8 -36.77 38.59 -8.14
C ASN A 8 -37.65 37.34 -8.34
N ASN A 9 -38.96 37.57 -8.46
CA ASN A 9 -39.99 36.56 -8.72
C ASN A 9 -39.99 35.35 -7.78
N TYR A 10 -39.90 35.57 -6.47
CA TYR A 10 -39.90 34.49 -5.48
C TYR A 10 -41.00 34.68 -4.42
N ALA A 11 -41.87 33.66 -4.28
CA ALA A 11 -43.05 33.69 -3.42
C ALA A 11 -43.94 34.94 -3.66
N LEU A 12 -44.02 35.84 -2.68
CA LEU A 12 -44.78 37.10 -2.79
C LEU A 12 -43.96 38.26 -3.37
N PHE A 13 -42.64 38.10 -3.51
CA PHE A 13 -41.75 39.15 -3.98
C PHE A 13 -41.64 39.15 -5.50
N LYS A 14 -42.12 40.23 -6.13
CA LYS A 14 -41.88 40.49 -7.56
C LYS A 14 -40.46 40.95 -7.79
N ASN A 15 -40.05 42.01 -7.10
CA ASN A 15 -38.69 42.51 -7.11
C ASN A 15 -38.45 43.23 -5.77
N VAL A 16 -37.45 42.78 -5.02
CA VAL A 16 -37.08 43.32 -3.71
C VAL A 16 -35.56 43.43 -3.66
N GLU A 17 -35.09 44.55 -3.14
CA GLU A 17 -33.68 44.85 -2.96
C GLU A 17 -33.50 45.38 -1.54
N ILE A 18 -32.55 44.81 -0.81
CA ILE A 18 -32.30 45.11 0.60
C ILE A 18 -30.81 45.36 0.77
N ASP A 19 -30.47 46.56 1.22
CA ASP A 19 -29.10 46.92 1.59
C ASP A 19 -28.90 46.69 3.09
N PHE A 20 -27.83 46.00 3.45
CA PHE A 20 -27.45 45.70 4.82
C PHE A 20 -26.31 46.61 5.27
N THR A 21 -26.46 47.12 6.50
CA THR A 21 -25.42 47.91 7.17
C THR A 21 -24.67 47.07 8.19
N ASP A 22 -23.45 47.50 8.50
CA ASP A 22 -22.59 46.81 9.46
C ASP A 22 -23.23 46.82 10.86
N GLY A 23 -23.07 45.73 11.60
CA GLY A 23 -23.61 45.58 12.96
C GLY A 23 -24.98 44.90 13.00
N PHE A 24 -25.96 45.53 13.64
CA PHE A 24 -27.24 44.92 13.98
C PHE A 24 -28.38 45.47 13.12
N THR A 25 -28.96 44.61 12.28
CA THR A 25 -30.11 44.94 11.44
C THR A 25 -31.36 44.25 11.98
N VAL A 26 -32.43 45.02 12.23
CA VAL A 26 -33.73 44.50 12.67
C VAL A 26 -34.73 44.59 11.52
N ILE A 27 -35.32 43.46 11.17
CA ILE A 27 -36.41 43.39 10.20
C ILE A 27 -37.72 43.19 10.97
N SER A 28 -38.61 44.16 10.85
CA SER A 28 -39.96 44.15 11.45
C SER A 28 -41.04 44.21 10.36
N GLY A 29 -42.22 43.67 10.66
CA GLY A 29 -43.38 43.73 9.77
C GLY A 29 -44.63 43.18 10.46
N ASP A 30 -45.79 43.43 9.87
CA ASP A 30 -47.09 43.17 10.49
C ASP A 30 -47.47 41.68 10.50
N THR A 31 -47.30 40.98 9.37
CA THR A 31 -47.85 39.63 9.18
C THR A 31 -46.82 38.49 9.26
N GLY A 32 -45.55 38.77 9.58
CA GLY A 32 -44.47 37.77 9.71
C GLY A 32 -44.08 37.01 8.43
N ALA A 33 -44.98 36.91 7.45
CA ALA A 33 -44.79 36.19 6.20
C ALA A 33 -43.61 36.74 5.37
N GLY A 34 -43.47 38.07 5.28
CA GLY A 34 -42.36 38.69 4.54
C GLY A 34 -40.98 38.35 5.12
N LYS A 35 -40.87 38.30 6.46
CA LYS A 35 -39.63 37.92 7.14
C LYS A 35 -39.28 36.45 6.89
N SER A 36 -40.26 35.55 6.99
CA SER A 36 -40.04 34.12 6.73
C SER A 36 -39.65 33.85 5.27
N ILE A 37 -40.30 34.52 4.31
CA ILE A 37 -39.98 34.40 2.88
C ILE A 37 -38.57 34.92 2.60
N MET A 38 -38.18 36.06 3.20
CA MET A 38 -36.84 36.61 3.04
C MET A 38 -35.76 35.66 3.61
N LEU A 39 -35.99 35.10 4.80
CA LEU A 39 -35.06 34.13 5.40
C LEU A 39 -34.96 32.85 4.57
N ASP A 40 -36.06 32.40 3.97
CA ASP A 40 -36.04 31.23 3.08
C ASP A 40 -35.27 31.53 1.79
N ALA A 41 -35.48 32.70 1.17
CA ALA A 41 -34.71 33.15 0.02
C ALA A 41 -33.20 33.24 0.32
N LEU A 42 -32.85 33.82 1.46
CA LEU A 42 -31.45 33.88 1.93
C LEU A 42 -30.87 32.47 2.14
N SER A 43 -31.65 31.56 2.71
CA SER A 43 -31.23 30.16 2.89
C SER A 43 -31.01 29.46 1.54
N LEU A 44 -31.85 29.73 0.54
CA LEU A 44 -31.73 29.15 -0.81
C LEU A 44 -30.48 29.63 -1.55
N VAL A 45 -30.16 30.93 -1.47
CA VAL A 45 -28.93 31.46 -2.09
C VAL A 45 -27.68 30.98 -1.38
N LEU A 46 -27.78 30.59 -0.11
CA LEU A 46 -26.72 29.98 0.68
C LEU A 46 -26.67 28.45 0.59
N GLY A 47 -27.39 27.84 -0.35
CA GLY A 47 -27.24 26.42 -0.68
C GLY A 47 -28.25 25.48 -0.04
N LYS A 48 -29.34 25.99 0.56
CA LYS A 48 -30.51 25.16 0.87
C LYS A 48 -31.10 24.56 -0.41
N ARG A 49 -31.60 23.34 -0.32
CA ARG A 49 -32.30 22.67 -1.43
C ARG A 49 -33.65 23.33 -1.67
N VAL A 50 -34.01 23.47 -2.94
CA VAL A 50 -35.34 23.94 -3.33
C VAL A 50 -36.35 22.82 -3.10
N ASP A 51 -37.39 23.08 -2.32
CA ASP A 51 -38.52 22.16 -2.17
C ASP A 51 -39.40 22.22 -3.41
N ARG A 52 -39.42 21.12 -4.17
CA ARG A 52 -40.12 21.01 -5.47
C ARG A 52 -41.63 21.31 -5.42
N PHE A 53 -42.23 21.29 -4.24
CA PHE A 53 -43.67 21.53 -4.06
C PHE A 53 -44.01 23.02 -3.86
N ALA A 54 -43.05 23.87 -3.51
CA ALA A 54 -43.30 25.28 -3.24
C ALA A 54 -43.49 26.12 -4.52
N GLU A 55 -43.01 25.65 -5.68
CA GLU A 55 -42.89 26.44 -6.92
C GLU A 55 -43.90 26.06 -8.01
N SER A 56 -44.86 25.17 -7.73
CA SER A 56 -45.83 24.66 -8.71
C SER A 56 -46.76 25.73 -9.33
N SER A 57 -46.68 26.99 -8.90
CA SER A 57 -47.44 28.13 -9.40
C SER A 57 -46.60 29.23 -10.06
N ALA A 58 -45.27 29.05 -10.18
CA ALA A 58 -44.39 30.08 -10.74
C ALA A 58 -44.55 30.17 -12.27
N THR A 59 -44.76 31.37 -12.80
CA THR A 59 -44.90 31.65 -14.24
C THR A 59 -43.60 32.18 -14.87
N GLN A 60 -42.62 32.54 -14.05
CA GLN A 60 -41.33 33.11 -14.44
C GLN A 60 -40.20 32.45 -13.65
N LYS A 61 -38.95 32.62 -14.11
CA LYS A 61 -37.79 32.17 -13.33
C LYS A 61 -37.60 33.06 -12.10
N SER A 62 -37.23 32.44 -10.98
CA SER A 62 -36.84 33.11 -9.74
C SER A 62 -35.33 33.35 -9.74
N ILE A 63 -34.91 34.54 -9.32
CA ILE A 63 -33.49 34.88 -9.15
C ILE A 63 -33.30 35.45 -7.75
N ILE A 64 -32.36 34.89 -7.01
CA ILE A 64 -31.95 35.39 -5.70
C ILE A 64 -30.46 35.64 -5.74
N GLU A 65 -30.04 36.85 -5.42
CA GLU A 65 -28.65 37.30 -5.44
C GLU A 65 -28.29 37.87 -4.07
N ALA A 66 -27.15 37.48 -3.53
CA ALA A 66 -26.61 38.03 -2.30
C ALA A 66 -25.18 38.49 -2.54
N GLU A 67 -24.89 39.71 -2.13
CA GLU A 67 -23.56 40.32 -2.26
C GLU A 67 -22.87 40.31 -0.91
N PHE A 68 -21.62 39.88 -0.91
CA PHE A 68 -20.78 39.75 0.27
C PHE A 68 -19.48 40.51 0.10
N LEU A 69 -19.13 41.31 1.10
CA LEU A 69 -17.79 41.83 1.26
C LEU A 69 -16.93 40.80 2.02
N LEU A 70 -15.96 40.22 1.34
CA LEU A 70 -15.05 39.19 1.83
C LEU A 70 -13.65 39.75 2.10
N ASN A 71 -12.89 39.01 2.90
CA ASN A 71 -11.47 39.23 3.14
C ASN A 71 -10.63 38.09 2.51
N ASP A 72 -9.32 38.30 2.50
CA ASP A 72 -8.34 37.42 1.87
C ASP A 72 -8.28 35.99 2.43
N SER A 73 -8.86 35.72 3.62
CA SER A 73 -8.91 34.37 4.18
C SER A 73 -9.72 33.39 3.32
N HIS A 74 -10.62 33.89 2.47
CA HIS A 74 -11.43 33.05 1.58
C HIS A 74 -10.74 32.71 0.26
N LYS A 75 -9.64 33.39 -0.12
CA LYS A 75 -8.94 33.18 -1.42
C LYS A 75 -8.62 31.73 -1.71
N LYS A 76 -8.21 30.98 -0.68
CA LYS A 76 -7.89 29.56 -0.81
C LYS A 76 -9.08 28.74 -1.31
N PHE A 77 -10.27 28.98 -0.78
CA PHE A 77 -11.48 28.26 -1.20
C PHE A 77 -11.78 28.48 -2.69
N PHE A 78 -11.61 29.71 -3.16
CA PHE A 78 -11.84 30.07 -4.56
C PHE A 78 -10.84 29.39 -5.49
N ASN A 79 -9.55 29.46 -5.16
CA ASN A 79 -8.49 28.76 -5.93
C ASN A 79 -8.68 27.24 -5.95
N ASP A 80 -9.05 26.63 -4.82
CA ASP A 80 -9.24 25.18 -4.71
C ASP A 80 -10.45 24.68 -5.52
N ASN A 81 -11.37 25.57 -5.92
CA ASN A 81 -12.59 25.25 -6.68
C ASN A 81 -12.62 25.89 -8.09
N ASP A 82 -11.51 26.42 -8.57
CA ASP A 82 -11.39 27.11 -9.87
C ASP A 82 -12.40 28.27 -10.05
N ILE A 83 -12.59 29.08 -9.00
CA ILE A 83 -13.48 30.26 -8.99
C ILE A 83 -12.63 31.53 -8.89
N ASP A 84 -12.96 32.56 -9.68
CA ASP A 84 -12.31 33.87 -9.58
C ASP A 84 -12.68 34.58 -8.27
N PHE A 85 -11.68 34.90 -7.46
CA PHE A 85 -11.86 35.61 -6.20
C PHE A 85 -11.98 37.12 -6.42
N ASP A 86 -13.03 37.70 -5.83
CA ASP A 86 -13.20 39.15 -5.67
C ASP A 86 -13.61 39.44 -4.22
N GLN A 87 -13.18 40.58 -3.68
CA GLN A 87 -13.61 41.04 -2.36
C GLN A 87 -15.10 41.30 -2.34
N GLU A 88 -15.66 41.89 -3.41
CA GLU A 88 -17.10 42.00 -3.61
C GLU A 88 -17.58 40.75 -4.34
N THR A 89 -17.97 39.75 -3.57
CA THR A 89 -18.42 38.46 -4.11
C THR A 89 -19.94 38.45 -4.24
N ILE A 90 -20.42 38.05 -5.42
CA ILE A 90 -21.84 37.85 -5.69
C ILE A 90 -22.16 36.37 -5.75
N ILE A 91 -23.10 35.94 -4.91
CA ILE A 91 -23.68 34.60 -4.95
C ILE A 91 -25.06 34.70 -5.57
N ARG A 92 -25.32 33.90 -6.61
CA ARG A 92 -26.61 33.88 -7.31
C ARG A 92 -27.21 32.50 -7.37
N ARG A 93 -28.51 32.43 -7.07
CA ARG A 93 -29.35 31.24 -7.20
C ARG A 93 -30.45 31.52 -8.21
N GLU A 94 -30.45 30.78 -9.30
CA GLU A 94 -31.54 30.79 -10.27
C GLU A 94 -32.39 29.54 -10.11
N ILE A 95 -33.71 29.71 -10.16
CA ILE A 95 -34.66 28.61 -10.11
C ILE A 95 -35.62 28.74 -11.28
N SER A 96 -35.63 27.72 -12.13
CA SER A 96 -36.48 27.66 -13.31
C SER A 96 -37.91 27.30 -12.94
N ILE A 97 -38.86 27.61 -13.83
CA ILE A 97 -40.28 27.23 -13.73
C ILE A 97 -40.47 25.72 -13.52
N ASN A 98 -39.54 24.89 -14.02
CA ASN A 98 -39.58 23.44 -13.89
C ASN A 98 -38.90 22.92 -12.60
N GLY A 99 -38.55 23.81 -11.66
CA GLY A 99 -37.89 23.49 -10.39
C GLY A 99 -36.41 23.08 -10.50
N LYS A 100 -35.79 23.18 -11.68
CA LYS A 100 -34.33 23.05 -11.80
C LYS A 100 -33.67 24.30 -11.23
N SER A 101 -32.66 24.12 -10.38
CA SER A 101 -31.92 25.20 -9.76
C SER A 101 -30.45 25.20 -10.18
N ARG A 102 -29.88 26.40 -10.36
CA ARG A 102 -28.47 26.64 -10.68
C ARG A 102 -27.89 27.63 -9.67
N ALA A 103 -26.62 27.46 -9.34
CA ALA A 103 -25.88 28.34 -8.45
C ALA A 103 -24.66 28.92 -9.16
N PHE A 104 -24.32 30.14 -8.80
CA PHE A 104 -23.17 30.86 -9.32
C PHE A 104 -22.47 31.60 -8.17
N ILE A 105 -21.15 31.70 -8.26
CA ILE A 105 -20.30 32.58 -7.45
C ILE A 105 -19.48 33.39 -8.45
N ASN A 106 -19.56 34.73 -8.40
CA ASN A 106 -18.86 35.63 -9.34
C ASN A 106 -19.04 35.22 -10.82
N ASP A 107 -20.30 35.01 -11.21
CA ASP A 107 -20.72 34.52 -12.54
C ASP A 107 -20.20 33.12 -12.95
N THR A 108 -19.38 32.47 -12.13
CA THR A 108 -18.92 31.09 -12.35
C THR A 108 -19.97 30.10 -11.83
N PRO A 109 -20.46 29.15 -12.65
CA PRO A 109 -21.42 28.15 -12.21
C PRO A 109 -20.78 27.16 -11.24
N VAL A 110 -21.41 26.95 -10.08
CA VAL A 110 -20.90 26.05 -9.04
C VAL A 110 -21.89 24.94 -8.70
N LEU A 111 -21.36 23.81 -8.23
CA LEU A 111 -22.18 22.74 -7.67
C LEU A 111 -22.77 23.17 -6.32
N LEU A 112 -23.93 22.60 -5.98
CA LEU A 112 -24.63 22.95 -4.74
C LEU A 112 -23.80 22.65 -3.48
N ASN A 113 -23.05 21.54 -3.47
CA ASN A 113 -22.19 21.18 -2.34
C ASN A 113 -21.06 22.20 -2.14
N VAL A 114 -20.46 22.70 -3.22
CA VAL A 114 -19.43 23.76 -3.17
C VAL A 114 -20.04 25.03 -2.58
N LEU A 115 -21.23 25.42 -3.05
CA LEU A 115 -21.95 26.57 -2.50
C LEU A 115 -22.27 26.41 -1.02
N THR A 116 -22.77 25.24 -0.60
CA THR A 116 -23.09 24.97 0.81
C THR A 116 -21.82 24.99 1.68
N GLN A 117 -20.71 24.43 1.20
CA GLN A 117 -19.44 24.49 1.91
C GLN A 117 -18.95 25.93 2.06
N PHE A 118 -19.11 26.75 1.02
CA PHE A 118 -18.74 28.16 1.07
C PHE A 118 -19.63 28.96 2.02
N SER A 119 -20.95 28.76 1.96
CA SER A 119 -21.90 29.53 2.77
C SER A 119 -21.68 29.34 4.27
N HIS A 120 -21.30 28.13 4.71
CA HIS A 120 -20.92 27.86 6.10
C HIS A 120 -19.70 28.66 6.59
N GLN A 121 -18.86 29.21 5.70
CA GLN A 121 -17.73 30.05 6.09
C GLN A 121 -18.13 31.52 6.29
N ILE A 122 -19.24 31.96 5.67
CA ILE A 122 -19.58 33.39 5.55
C ILE A 122 -20.86 33.78 6.28
N VAL A 123 -21.80 32.85 6.49
CA VAL A 123 -23.11 33.11 7.12
C VAL A 123 -23.55 31.92 7.96
N GLU A 124 -24.06 32.22 9.15
CA GLU A 124 -24.79 31.26 9.98
C GLU A 124 -26.24 31.75 10.15
N ILE A 125 -27.21 30.87 9.86
CA ILE A 125 -28.63 31.16 10.01
C ILE A 125 -29.16 30.44 11.24
N PHE A 126 -29.82 31.18 12.13
CA PHE A 126 -30.52 30.64 13.29
C PHE A 126 -32.03 30.80 13.10
N SER A 127 -32.70 29.75 12.62
CA SER A 127 -34.16 29.73 12.46
C SER A 127 -34.89 29.02 13.61
N GLN A 128 -36.21 29.21 13.69
CA GLN A 128 -37.10 28.65 14.74
C GLN A 128 -37.05 27.11 14.84
N HIS A 129 -36.52 26.42 13.83
CA HIS A 129 -36.41 24.96 13.77
C HIS A 129 -34.97 24.42 13.79
N GLU A 130 -33.94 25.27 13.79
CA GLU A 130 -32.52 24.86 13.77
C GLU A 130 -31.89 24.75 15.16
N LYS A 131 -32.55 24.03 16.06
CA LYS A 131 -31.92 23.50 17.29
C LYS A 131 -30.96 22.33 17.00
N LEU A 132 -30.40 22.26 15.78
CA LEU A 132 -29.63 21.11 15.30
C LEU A 132 -28.13 21.26 15.54
N VAL A 133 -27.57 22.47 15.58
CA VAL A 133 -26.15 22.66 15.90
C VAL A 133 -25.83 22.11 17.30
N PHE A 134 -26.69 22.39 18.28
CA PHE A 134 -26.59 21.79 19.62
C PHE A 134 -26.96 20.30 19.68
N LYS A 135 -27.38 19.66 18.59
CA LYS A 135 -27.63 18.21 18.52
C LYS A 135 -26.54 17.47 17.77
N ASP A 136 -25.71 18.17 16.97
CA ASP A 136 -24.56 17.55 16.31
C ASP A 136 -23.48 17.27 17.37
N PRO A 137 -23.15 16.00 17.64
CA PRO A 137 -22.11 15.66 18.60
C PRO A 137 -20.77 16.34 18.28
N LYS A 138 -20.46 16.56 17.00
CA LYS A 138 -19.19 17.23 16.61
C LYS A 138 -19.16 18.68 17.06
N ALA A 139 -20.24 19.42 16.84
CA ALA A 139 -20.35 20.81 17.27
C ALA A 139 -20.34 20.92 18.80
N GLN A 140 -20.97 19.97 19.50
CA GLN A 140 -20.91 19.88 20.96
C GLN A 140 -19.48 19.69 21.48
N PHE A 141 -18.70 18.79 20.87
CA PHE A 141 -17.30 18.58 21.27
C PHE A 141 -16.43 19.81 21.00
N ILE A 142 -16.58 20.46 19.85
CA ILE A 142 -15.86 21.71 19.56
C ILE A 142 -16.17 22.78 20.61
N PHE A 143 -17.46 22.96 20.92
CA PHE A 143 -17.88 23.92 21.95
C PHE A 143 -17.32 23.54 23.34
N LEU A 144 -17.36 22.27 23.71
CA LEU A 144 -16.81 21.79 24.98
C LEU A 144 -15.29 22.02 25.06
N ASP A 145 -14.57 21.73 23.98
CA ASP A 145 -13.13 21.88 23.87
C ASP A 145 -12.73 23.37 23.96
N ASP A 146 -13.49 24.26 23.31
CA ASP A 146 -13.27 25.71 23.40
C ASP A 146 -13.57 26.24 24.80
N VAL A 147 -14.66 25.79 25.45
CA VAL A 147 -14.98 26.19 26.83
C VAL A 147 -13.94 25.67 27.83
N ALA A 148 -13.40 24.49 27.60
CA ALA A 148 -12.37 23.88 28.44
C ALA A 148 -10.95 24.36 28.12
N ASP A 149 -10.78 25.20 27.08
CA ASP A 149 -9.49 25.62 26.52
C ASP A 149 -8.54 24.43 26.25
N SER A 150 -9.11 23.33 25.74
CA SER A 150 -8.41 22.04 25.59
C SER A 150 -7.61 21.94 24.28
N ASN A 151 -7.51 23.03 23.51
CA ASN A 151 -6.97 23.05 22.15
C ASN A 151 -5.53 22.50 22.07
N GLU A 152 -4.65 22.84 23.00
CA GLU A 152 -3.28 22.29 23.04
C GLU A 152 -3.26 20.78 23.32
N LEU A 153 -4.11 20.34 24.25
CA LEU A 153 -4.22 18.92 24.64
C LEU A 153 -4.81 18.09 23.51
N LEU A 154 -5.79 18.63 22.79
CA LEU A 154 -6.39 18.03 21.61
C LEU A 154 -5.37 17.89 20.46
N LEU A 155 -4.54 18.92 20.23
CA LEU A 155 -3.46 18.84 19.24
C LEU A 155 -2.45 17.75 19.58
N LYS A 156 -2.01 17.70 20.85
CA LYS A 156 -1.09 16.66 21.33
C LYS A 156 -1.69 15.26 21.17
N TYR A 157 -2.96 15.08 21.52
CA TYR A 157 -3.69 13.83 21.33
C TYR A 157 -3.72 13.41 19.86
N ARG A 158 -4.04 14.32 18.93
CA ARG A 158 -4.10 14.03 17.50
C ARG A 158 -2.74 13.58 16.94
N LEU A 159 -1.64 14.19 17.38
CA LEU A 159 -0.29 13.79 16.99
C LEU A 159 0.05 12.38 17.47
N LEU A 160 -0.19 12.09 18.77
CA LEU A 160 0.05 10.76 19.35
C LEU A 160 -0.84 9.68 18.71
N LEU A 161 -2.10 10.02 18.40
CA LEU A 161 -3.02 9.09 17.73
C LEU A 161 -2.55 8.75 16.32
N LYS A 162 -2.01 9.73 15.59
CA LYS A 162 -1.43 9.50 14.26
C LYS A 162 -0.23 8.57 14.35
N GLU A 163 0.71 8.86 15.24
CA GLU A 163 1.89 8.03 15.48
C GLU A 163 1.52 6.59 15.87
N TYR A 164 0.55 6.41 16.77
CA TYR A 164 0.03 5.10 17.15
C TYR A 164 -0.55 4.33 15.94
N ASN A 165 -1.33 5.00 15.09
CA ASN A 165 -1.93 4.36 13.92
C ASN A 165 -0.88 3.99 12.87
N ASP A 166 0.15 4.81 12.69
CA ASP A 166 1.27 4.54 11.78
C ASP A 166 2.05 3.30 12.27
N ILE A 167 2.42 3.25 13.56
CA ILE A 167 3.09 2.09 14.17
C ILE A 167 2.22 0.82 14.07
N LYS A 168 0.91 0.95 14.30
CA LYS A 168 -0.03 -0.17 14.18
C LYS A 168 -0.14 -0.68 12.75
N SER A 169 -0.10 0.21 11.76
CA SER A 169 -0.04 -0.14 10.34
C SER A 169 1.25 -0.92 10.03
N ASP A 170 2.40 -0.43 10.49
CA ASP A 170 3.69 -1.06 10.28
C ASP A 170 3.77 -2.46 10.91
N ILE A 171 3.28 -2.62 12.15
CA ILE A 171 3.19 -3.93 12.80
C ILE A 171 2.35 -4.89 11.96
N ASN A 172 1.22 -4.44 11.42
CA ASN A 172 0.36 -5.28 10.59
C ASN A 172 1.03 -5.65 9.27
N ASN A 173 1.78 -4.72 8.66
CA ASN A 173 2.54 -4.98 7.44
C ASN A 173 3.69 -5.97 7.68
N ILE A 174 4.44 -5.81 8.77
CA ILE A 174 5.50 -6.75 9.16
C ILE A 174 4.90 -8.13 9.45
N LYS A 175 3.76 -8.22 10.14
CA LYS A 175 3.08 -9.50 10.38
C LYS A 175 2.61 -10.17 9.09
N LYS A 176 2.17 -9.40 8.09
CA LYS A 176 1.74 -9.94 6.79
C LYS A 176 2.92 -10.37 5.91
N ASN A 177 4.01 -9.60 5.92
CA ASN A 177 5.15 -9.82 5.03
C ASN A 177 6.23 -10.73 5.65
N GLY A 178 6.31 -10.79 6.98
CA GLY A 178 7.35 -11.50 7.73
C GLY A 178 7.00 -12.92 8.14
N SER A 179 5.77 -13.38 7.92
CA SER A 179 5.43 -14.78 8.09
C SER A 179 5.47 -15.47 6.73
N LEU A 180 6.54 -16.24 6.46
CA LEU A 180 6.35 -17.47 5.69
C LEU A 180 5.18 -18.22 6.33
N SER A 181 4.29 -18.77 5.52
CA SER A 181 3.23 -19.61 6.07
C SER A 181 3.89 -20.68 6.96
N LEU A 182 3.29 -21.03 8.10
CA LEU A 182 3.82 -22.12 8.93
C LEU A 182 4.08 -23.38 8.09
N ALA A 183 3.25 -23.62 7.08
CA ALA A 183 3.41 -24.69 6.10
C ALA A 183 4.68 -24.57 5.22
N GLU A 184 5.06 -23.35 4.81
CA GLU A 184 6.28 -23.12 4.02
C GLU A 184 7.54 -23.34 4.87
N LEU A 185 7.52 -22.91 6.13
CA LEU A 185 8.62 -23.18 7.07
C LEU A 185 8.76 -24.67 7.34
N GLU A 186 7.66 -25.37 7.64
CA GLU A 186 7.67 -26.83 7.84
C GLU A 186 8.19 -27.57 6.60
N PHE A 187 7.77 -27.15 5.40
CA PHE A 187 8.23 -27.74 4.15
C PHE A 187 9.72 -27.51 3.89
N LEU A 188 10.22 -26.28 4.10
CA LEU A 188 11.64 -25.97 3.96
C LEU A 188 12.49 -26.73 4.98
N GLN A 189 12.00 -26.87 6.20
CA GLN A 189 12.69 -27.57 7.27
C GLN A 189 12.70 -29.09 7.04
N PHE A 190 11.62 -29.63 6.48
CA PHE A 190 11.58 -31.01 5.99
C PHE A 190 12.63 -31.26 4.89
N GLN A 191 12.66 -30.43 3.84
CA GLN A 191 13.67 -30.57 2.76
C GLN A 191 15.11 -30.43 3.28
N PHE A 192 15.35 -29.49 4.19
CA PHE A 192 16.66 -29.32 4.80
C PHE A 192 17.10 -30.55 5.57
N ASN A 193 16.19 -31.13 6.37
CA ASN A 193 16.48 -32.35 7.12
C ASN A 193 16.72 -33.54 6.18
N GLU A 194 15.91 -33.69 5.12
CA GLU A 194 16.09 -34.75 4.11
C GLU A 194 17.47 -34.67 3.44
N LEU A 195 17.90 -33.47 3.05
CA LEU A 195 19.22 -33.26 2.46
C LEU A 195 20.37 -33.51 3.45
N ASN A 196 20.21 -33.09 4.69
CA ASN A 196 21.23 -33.32 5.74
C ASN A 196 21.34 -34.80 6.10
N ASP A 197 20.22 -35.52 6.20
CA ASP A 197 20.18 -36.94 6.53
C ASP A 197 20.75 -37.79 5.38
N ALA A 198 20.55 -37.36 4.13
CA ALA A 198 21.12 -38.01 2.96
C ALA A 198 22.66 -37.95 2.92
N LYS A 199 23.30 -37.01 3.63
CA LYS A 199 24.77 -36.87 3.76
C LYS A 199 25.52 -37.03 2.45
N ILE A 200 24.97 -36.45 1.38
CA ILE A 200 25.49 -36.62 0.02
C ILE A 200 26.89 -36.00 -0.04
N GLU A 201 27.88 -36.79 -0.43
CA GLU A 201 29.24 -36.31 -0.62
C GLU A 201 29.45 -35.84 -2.07
N ASN A 202 30.30 -34.83 -2.25
CA ASN A 202 30.66 -34.39 -3.59
C ASN A 202 31.36 -35.53 -4.35
N ASN A 203 30.93 -35.78 -5.59
CA ASN A 203 31.42 -36.85 -6.47
C ASN A 203 31.14 -38.29 -6.00
N GLU A 204 30.23 -38.49 -5.02
CA GLU A 204 29.87 -39.82 -4.51
C GLU A 204 29.38 -40.76 -5.63
N LYS A 205 28.57 -40.24 -6.56
CA LYS A 205 28.05 -41.02 -7.70
C LYS A 205 29.17 -41.59 -8.57
N GLU A 206 30.18 -40.78 -8.89
CA GLU A 206 31.29 -41.19 -9.77
C GLU A 206 32.14 -42.28 -9.09
N ILE A 207 32.41 -42.12 -7.79
CA ILE A 207 33.14 -43.10 -6.99
C ILE A 207 32.38 -44.43 -6.90
N ILE A 208 31.05 -44.37 -6.68
CA ILE A 208 30.21 -45.58 -6.62
C ILE A 208 30.15 -46.26 -7.99
N GLU A 209 30.01 -45.52 -9.09
CA GLU A 209 30.00 -46.07 -10.45
C GLU A 209 31.32 -46.75 -10.81
N GLU A 210 32.47 -46.17 -10.45
CA GLU A 210 33.78 -46.82 -10.63
C GLU A 210 33.88 -48.11 -9.82
N LYS A 211 33.41 -48.11 -8.57
CA LYS A 211 33.43 -49.28 -7.71
C LYS A 211 32.52 -50.40 -8.22
N ILE A 212 31.35 -50.05 -8.74
CA ILE A 212 30.43 -51.01 -9.39
C ILE A 212 31.11 -51.63 -10.61
N LYS A 213 31.70 -50.82 -11.50
CA LYS A 213 32.43 -51.33 -12.68
C LYS A 213 33.57 -52.26 -12.29
N LEU A 214 34.27 -51.97 -11.20
CA LEU A 214 35.32 -52.85 -10.70
C LEU A 214 34.73 -54.18 -10.22
N LEU A 215 33.67 -54.13 -9.40
CA LEU A 215 32.98 -55.32 -8.86
C LEU A 215 32.38 -56.20 -9.95
N GLU A 216 31.78 -55.61 -10.99
CA GLU A 216 31.24 -56.34 -12.15
C GLU A 216 32.33 -57.10 -12.92
N ASN A 217 33.56 -56.57 -12.92
CA ASN A 217 34.70 -57.18 -13.62
C ASN A 217 35.61 -58.01 -12.69
N VAL A 218 35.26 -58.23 -11.42
CA VAL A 218 36.11 -59.00 -10.48
C VAL A 218 36.34 -60.41 -10.97
N ASP A 219 35.30 -61.08 -11.49
CA ASP A 219 35.42 -62.47 -11.95
C ASP A 219 36.32 -62.60 -13.18
N SER A 220 36.22 -61.66 -14.13
CA SER A 220 37.07 -61.64 -15.33
C SER A 220 38.51 -61.28 -14.99
N ILE A 221 38.73 -60.36 -14.04
CA ILE A 221 40.06 -60.04 -13.51
C ILE A 221 40.65 -61.25 -12.79
N SER A 222 39.88 -61.95 -11.95
CA SER A 222 40.34 -63.14 -11.24
C SER A 222 40.73 -64.27 -12.19
N LEU A 223 39.90 -64.54 -13.21
CA LEU A 223 40.20 -65.53 -14.25
C LEU A 223 41.47 -65.17 -15.03
N ALA A 224 41.64 -63.90 -15.41
CA ALA A 224 42.83 -63.44 -16.11
C ALA A 224 44.10 -63.54 -15.25
N LEU A 225 44.01 -63.25 -13.95
CA LEU A 225 45.11 -63.40 -13.01
C LEU A 225 45.48 -64.88 -12.80
N ASP A 226 44.49 -65.76 -12.68
CA ASP A 226 44.72 -67.21 -12.57
C ASP A 226 45.36 -67.77 -13.86
N GLU A 227 44.90 -67.33 -15.04
CA GLU A 227 45.54 -67.68 -16.32
C GLU A 227 46.99 -67.19 -16.40
N MET A 228 47.27 -65.94 -16.00
CA MET A 228 48.64 -65.43 -15.92
C MET A 228 49.49 -66.25 -14.95
N ARG A 229 48.95 -66.62 -13.79
CA ARG A 229 49.64 -67.41 -12.78
C ARG A 229 50.01 -68.80 -13.29
N VAL A 230 49.12 -69.44 -14.06
CA VAL A 230 49.41 -70.73 -14.71
C VAL A 230 50.51 -70.57 -15.77
N LEU A 231 50.45 -69.51 -16.59
CA LEU A 231 51.46 -69.23 -17.61
C LEU A 231 52.86 -69.00 -17.02
N PHE A 232 52.96 -68.30 -15.88
CA PHE A 232 54.25 -68.05 -15.23
C PHE A 232 54.85 -69.28 -14.52
N ASN A 233 54.03 -70.24 -14.12
CA ASN A 233 54.44 -71.43 -13.36
C ASN A 233 54.67 -72.70 -14.19
N ASN A 234 54.41 -72.68 -15.50
CA ASN A 234 54.70 -73.83 -16.37
C ASN A 234 56.20 -74.13 -16.50
N GLU A 235 56.55 -75.37 -16.88
CA GLU A 235 57.87 -75.99 -16.68
C GLU A 235 59.07 -75.32 -17.39
N ASN A 236 58.83 -74.41 -18.34
CA ASN A 236 59.87 -73.55 -18.96
C ASN A 236 59.75 -72.06 -18.55
N GLY A 237 59.09 -71.78 -17.41
CA GLY A 237 58.65 -70.46 -17.00
C GLY A 237 59.77 -69.45 -16.77
N ALA A 238 59.48 -68.19 -17.10
CA ALA A 238 60.38 -67.05 -16.93
C ALA A 238 60.92 -66.94 -15.48
N ILE A 239 60.12 -67.31 -14.48
CA ILE A 239 60.52 -67.30 -13.06
C ILE A 239 61.66 -68.28 -12.78
N ASN A 240 61.65 -69.47 -13.38
CA ASN A 240 62.75 -70.43 -13.21
C ASN A 240 64.03 -69.95 -13.90
N ASN A 241 63.92 -69.31 -15.07
CA ASN A 241 65.07 -68.73 -15.77
C ASN A 241 65.64 -67.52 -15.04
N ILE A 242 64.79 -66.67 -14.48
CA ILE A 242 65.19 -65.51 -13.66
C ILE A 242 65.85 -65.97 -12.35
N ASN A 243 65.33 -67.02 -11.69
CA ASN A 243 65.97 -67.61 -10.52
C ASN A 243 67.35 -68.22 -10.83
N ARG A 244 67.51 -68.86 -12.00
CA ARG A 244 68.83 -69.35 -12.45
C ARG A 244 69.80 -68.21 -12.76
N ALA A 245 69.35 -67.18 -13.46
CA ALA A 245 70.15 -65.99 -13.75
C ALA A 245 70.58 -65.27 -12.46
N LYS A 246 69.69 -65.18 -11.46
CA LYS A 246 70.02 -64.66 -10.13
C LYS A 246 71.14 -65.47 -9.48
N LYS A 247 71.03 -66.80 -9.41
CA LYS A 247 72.08 -67.67 -8.84
C LYS A 247 73.44 -67.49 -9.52
N ILE A 248 73.46 -67.31 -10.84
CA ILE A 248 74.71 -67.05 -11.58
C ILE A 248 75.27 -65.66 -11.24
N SER A 249 74.41 -64.64 -11.17
CA SER A 249 74.83 -63.27 -10.83
C SER A 249 75.32 -63.09 -9.39
N GLN A 250 74.85 -63.90 -8.44
CA GLN A 250 75.28 -63.83 -7.03
C GLN A 250 76.71 -64.32 -6.80
N ASN A 251 77.25 -65.13 -7.71
CA ASN A 251 78.61 -65.66 -7.60
C ASN A 251 79.69 -64.71 -8.15
N LEU A 252 79.30 -63.53 -8.63
CA LEU A 252 80.20 -62.52 -9.21
C LEU A 252 79.90 -61.16 -8.58
N ASP A 253 80.80 -60.67 -7.72
CA ASP A 253 80.61 -59.41 -6.96
C ASP A 253 80.38 -58.18 -7.85
N SER A 254 80.86 -58.21 -9.09
CA SER A 254 80.67 -57.16 -10.09
C SER A 254 79.23 -57.02 -10.62
N LEU A 255 78.34 -57.97 -10.32
CA LEU A 255 76.94 -58.02 -10.81
C LEU A 255 75.90 -57.92 -9.69
N SER A 256 76.31 -57.49 -8.49
CA SER A 256 75.46 -57.35 -7.30
C SER A 256 74.21 -56.50 -7.52
N GLU A 257 74.30 -55.41 -8.28
CA GLU A 257 73.17 -54.53 -8.60
C GLU A 257 72.10 -55.21 -9.47
N ILE A 258 72.53 -56.04 -10.44
CA ILE A 258 71.62 -56.84 -11.28
C ILE A 258 70.97 -57.94 -10.45
N SER A 259 71.72 -58.55 -9.52
CA SER A 259 71.20 -59.57 -8.61
C SER A 259 70.04 -59.04 -7.74
N ASN A 260 70.21 -57.84 -7.18
CA ASN A 260 69.19 -57.18 -6.36
C ASN A 260 67.93 -56.83 -7.17
N ARG A 261 68.08 -56.42 -8.43
CA ARG A 261 66.94 -56.15 -9.34
C ARG A 261 66.22 -57.43 -9.76
N LEU A 262 66.93 -58.52 -9.99
CA LEU A 262 66.30 -59.81 -10.26
C LEU A 262 65.55 -60.33 -9.02
N GLU A 263 66.07 -60.06 -7.82
CA GLU A 263 65.41 -60.37 -6.56
C GLU A 263 64.12 -59.59 -6.35
N SER A 264 64.11 -58.28 -6.64
CA SER A 264 62.87 -57.49 -6.56
C SER A 264 61.81 -57.98 -7.54
N VAL A 265 62.20 -58.28 -8.79
CA VAL A 265 61.30 -58.83 -9.81
C VAL A 265 60.74 -60.21 -9.40
N ILE A 266 61.55 -61.07 -8.78
CA ILE A 266 61.07 -62.36 -8.25
C ILE A 266 60.08 -62.16 -7.10
N ILE A 267 60.31 -61.19 -6.21
CA ILE A 267 59.43 -60.91 -5.08
C ILE A 267 58.09 -60.36 -5.56
N GLU A 268 58.10 -59.45 -6.54
CA GLU A 268 56.88 -58.91 -7.15
C GLU A 268 56.07 -60.02 -7.86
N LEU A 269 56.73 -60.87 -8.64
CA LEU A 269 56.09 -61.99 -9.33
C LEU A 269 55.57 -63.11 -8.42
N LYS A 270 55.99 -63.16 -7.14
CA LYS A 270 55.51 -64.13 -6.14
C LYS A 270 54.42 -63.59 -5.20
N ARG A 271 54.19 -62.28 -5.19
CA ARG A 271 53.22 -61.61 -4.29
C ARG A 271 51.82 -61.46 -4.88
N TYR A 272 51.66 -61.75 -6.16
CA TYR A 272 50.37 -61.95 -6.84
C TYR A 272 50.22 -63.43 -7.19
#